data_AF-A0A6M0HP59-F1
#
_entry.id   AF-A0A6M0HP59-F1
#
_cell.length_a   1.000
_cell.length_b   1.000
_cell.length_c   1.000
_cell.angle_alpha   90.00
_cell.angle_beta   90.00
_cell.angle_gamma   90.00
#
_symmetry.space_group_name_H-M   'P 1'
#
loop_
_entity.id
_entity.type
_entity.pdbx_description
1 polymer ?
#
loop_
_entity_poly.entity_id
_entity_poly.type
_entity_poly.pdbx_seq_one_letter_code
_entity_poly.pdbx_strand_id
1 'polypeptide(L)'
;MMRLDDEATWPESLLRCLDGDLPLLREYEHGRAAWDRRCEEDVMARVGRDPNPHAKGRATVLAACHDIVLGCRIVGYHCTRLTDGEAVAIERDGLRILTPELFEGRLERALQKGLIGRDVADIILAKNDGRARSRAGMVWFVFRARDLADEGGVIRLFSSWGGEALYGPYEDHGTVGPALARIGRPCIVEAAVPAAGIETHCDVGERIMRVYLERRGIRTGHGDGMQGYVREDVPGDAILRVIRRDDPDFERLTMLAAWRSCLS
;
A
#
# COMPACT_ATOMS: atom_id res chain seq x y z
N MET A 1 7.70 -0.83 -16.38
CA MET A 1 7.05 -0.48 -15.10
C MET A 1 7.82 -1.16 -14.00
N MET A 2 8.12 -0.44 -12.93
CA MET A 2 8.97 -0.94 -11.86
C MET A 2 8.15 -1.75 -10.87
N ARG A 3 8.59 -2.96 -10.56
CA ARG A 3 8.09 -3.77 -9.45
C ARG A 3 9.13 -3.76 -8.35
N LEU A 4 8.75 -3.37 -7.15
CA LEU A 4 9.74 -3.24 -6.07
C LEU A 4 10.38 -4.59 -5.73
N ASP A 5 9.63 -5.68 -5.83
CA ASP A 5 10.12 -7.05 -5.58
C ASP A 5 10.89 -7.68 -6.74
N ASP A 6 11.02 -7.01 -7.89
CA ASP A 6 11.82 -7.49 -9.03
C ASP A 6 12.80 -6.42 -9.54
N GLU A 7 14.08 -6.54 -9.14
CA GLU A 7 15.16 -5.62 -9.53
C GLU A 7 15.37 -5.55 -11.05
N ALA A 8 15.05 -6.63 -11.79
CA ALA A 8 15.22 -6.66 -13.24
C ALA A 8 14.29 -5.67 -13.96
N THR A 9 13.24 -5.18 -13.28
CA THR A 9 12.31 -4.18 -13.81
C THR A 9 12.72 -2.74 -13.52
N TRP A 10 13.82 -2.53 -12.78
CA TRP A 10 14.25 -1.21 -12.34
C TRP A 10 15.01 -0.48 -13.46
N PRO A 11 14.92 0.85 -13.56
CA PRO A 11 15.71 1.60 -14.52
C PRO A 11 17.21 1.38 -14.31
N GLU A 12 17.94 1.15 -15.40
CA GLU A 12 19.40 0.97 -15.33
C GLU A 12 20.11 2.20 -14.73
N SER A 13 19.57 3.40 -14.96
CA SER A 13 20.06 4.64 -14.35
C SER A 13 19.97 4.61 -12.82
N LEU A 14 18.89 4.06 -12.27
CA LEU A 14 18.70 3.91 -10.83
C LEU A 14 19.70 2.90 -10.25
N LEU A 15 19.87 1.75 -10.92
CA LEU A 15 20.84 0.74 -10.48
C LEU A 15 22.27 1.29 -10.51
N ARG A 16 22.69 1.96 -11.58
CA ARG A 16 24.01 2.61 -11.65
C ARG A 16 24.21 3.66 -10.54
N CYS A 17 23.18 4.44 -10.24
CA CYS A 17 23.22 5.42 -9.15
C CYS A 17 23.45 4.73 -7.78
N LEU A 18 22.76 3.63 -7.53
CA LEU A 18 22.83 2.91 -6.25
C LEU A 18 24.08 2.02 -6.12
N ASP A 19 24.53 1.39 -7.22
CA ASP A 19 25.74 0.56 -7.26
C ASP A 19 27.00 1.42 -7.07
N GLY A 20 27.05 2.60 -7.71
CA GLY A 20 28.19 3.52 -7.63
C GLY A 20 28.51 3.99 -6.20
N ASP A 21 27.48 4.14 -5.37
CA ASP A 21 27.60 4.62 -3.99
C ASP A 21 27.31 3.55 -2.92
N LEU A 22 27.20 2.28 -3.32
CA LEU A 22 26.90 1.18 -2.39
C LEU A 22 27.84 1.11 -1.17
N PRO A 23 29.18 1.29 -1.29
CA PRO A 23 30.06 1.31 -0.12
C PRO A 23 29.70 2.43 0.86
N LEU A 24 29.38 3.63 0.36
CA LEU A 24 28.98 4.78 1.18
C LEU A 24 27.67 4.51 1.93
N LEU A 25 26.68 3.97 1.22
CA LEU A 25 25.37 3.63 1.80
C LEU A 25 25.50 2.54 2.87
N ARG A 26 26.35 1.54 2.62
CA ARG A 26 26.65 0.47 3.58
C ARG A 26 27.25 1.02 4.87
N GLU A 27 28.29 1.86 4.77
CA GLU A 27 28.93 2.46 5.95
C GLU A 27 27.97 3.38 6.72
N TYR A 28 27.09 4.10 6.01
CA TYR A 28 26.04 4.87 6.66
C TYR A 28 25.13 3.98 7.53
N GLU A 29 24.59 2.89 6.98
CA GLU A 29 23.66 2.01 7.69
C GLU A 29 24.36 1.23 8.82
N HIS A 30 25.62 0.82 8.63
CA HIS A 30 26.44 0.23 9.70
C HIS A 30 26.64 1.20 10.87
N GLY A 31 27.02 2.45 10.58
CA GLY A 31 27.20 3.48 11.60
C GLY A 31 25.90 3.80 12.33
N ARG A 32 24.76 3.82 11.61
CA ARG A 32 23.43 3.97 12.20
C ARG A 32 23.09 2.80 13.12
N ALA A 33 23.25 1.56 12.66
CA ALA A 33 22.92 0.37 13.45
C ALA A 33 23.83 0.21 14.68
N ALA A 34 25.10 0.58 14.59
CA ALA A 34 26.01 0.61 15.74
C ALA A 34 25.57 1.63 16.79
N TRP A 35 25.10 2.79 16.33
CA TRP A 35 24.56 3.82 17.21
C TRP A 35 23.25 3.38 17.88
N ASP A 36 22.33 2.79 17.13
CA ASP A 36 21.06 2.30 17.68
C ASP A 36 21.30 1.29 18.80
N ARG A 37 22.22 0.32 18.60
CA ARG A 37 22.62 -0.63 19.65
C ARG A 37 23.18 0.06 20.89
N ARG A 38 24.06 1.06 20.69
CA ARG A 38 24.59 1.85 21.82
C ARG A 38 23.47 2.56 22.59
N CYS A 39 22.45 3.08 21.90
CA CYS A 39 21.30 3.74 22.52
C CYS A 39 20.32 2.78 23.20
N GLU A 40 20.36 1.49 22.88
CA GLU A 40 19.64 0.44 23.61
C GLU A 40 20.35 0.10 24.93
N GLU A 41 21.68 0.07 24.92
CA GLU A 41 22.52 -0.20 26.09
C GLU A 41 22.64 1.02 27.04
N ASP A 42 22.73 2.22 26.47
CA ASP A 42 22.87 3.49 27.18
C ASP A 42 21.89 4.53 26.61
N VAL A 43 20.78 4.76 27.32
CA VAL A 43 19.78 5.75 26.94
C VAL A 43 20.37 7.16 26.85
N MET A 44 21.37 7.50 27.67
CA MET A 44 22.00 8.82 27.66
C MET A 44 22.83 9.05 26.41
N ALA A 45 23.27 7.98 25.73
CA ALA A 45 23.92 8.10 24.43
C ALA A 45 23.01 8.77 23.38
N ARG A 46 21.68 8.79 23.56
CA ARG A 46 20.76 9.51 22.65
C ARG A 46 20.97 11.03 22.64
N VAL A 47 21.60 11.59 23.67
CA VAL A 47 21.88 13.02 23.81
C VAL A 47 23.27 13.32 23.26
N GLY A 48 23.38 14.25 22.30
CA GLY A 48 24.68 14.72 21.80
C GLY A 48 25.33 13.82 20.75
N ARG A 49 24.52 13.18 19.89
CA ARG A 49 25.01 12.35 18.77
C ARG A 49 25.89 13.15 17.82
N ASP A 50 27.10 12.66 17.57
CA ASP A 50 27.90 13.13 16.43
C ASP A 50 27.21 12.74 15.11
N PRO A 51 27.08 13.67 14.15
CA PRO A 51 26.47 13.37 12.86
C PRO A 51 27.17 12.19 12.17
N ASN A 52 26.40 11.30 11.55
CA ASN A 52 26.98 10.22 10.76
C ASN A 52 27.86 10.84 9.64
N PRO A 53 29.14 10.50 9.51
CA PRO A 53 30.05 11.12 8.54
C PRO A 53 29.60 10.91 7.09
N HIS A 54 28.82 9.86 6.82
CA HIS A 54 28.27 9.56 5.50
C HIS A 54 26.90 10.22 5.24
N ALA A 55 26.33 10.97 6.19
CA ALA A 55 24.99 11.54 6.07
C ALA A 55 24.82 12.44 4.85
N LYS A 56 25.79 13.32 4.59
CA LYS A 56 25.77 14.23 3.42
C LYS A 56 25.85 13.46 2.10
N GLY A 57 26.70 12.43 2.05
CA GLY A 57 26.81 11.56 0.88
C GLY A 57 25.51 10.81 0.62
N ARG A 58 24.93 10.19 1.65
CA ARG A 58 23.63 9.50 1.54
C ARG A 58 22.53 10.44 1.07
N ALA A 59 22.48 11.67 1.58
CA ALA A 59 21.49 12.66 1.14
C ALA A 59 21.63 13.00 -0.35
N THR A 60 22.87 13.05 -0.87
CA THR A 60 23.14 13.30 -2.29
C THR A 60 22.65 12.13 -3.16
N VAL A 61 22.98 10.89 -2.76
CA VAL A 61 22.52 9.68 -3.46
C VAL A 61 21.00 9.57 -3.42
N LEU A 62 20.40 9.88 -2.26
CA LEU A 62 18.96 9.86 -2.09
C LEU A 62 18.26 10.86 -3.01
N ALA A 63 18.77 12.09 -3.13
CA ALA A 63 18.22 13.09 -4.06
C ALA A 63 18.29 12.60 -5.51
N ALA A 64 19.42 12.02 -5.94
CA ALA A 64 19.55 11.46 -7.28
C ALA A 64 18.61 10.27 -7.52
N CYS A 65 18.47 9.37 -6.54
CA CYS A 65 17.51 8.27 -6.60
C CYS A 65 16.08 8.78 -6.70
N HIS A 66 15.72 9.78 -5.89
CA HIS A 66 14.40 10.41 -5.90
C HIS A 66 14.06 10.94 -7.28
N ASP A 67 14.94 11.74 -7.89
CA ASP A 67 14.71 12.33 -9.21
C ASP A 67 14.49 11.26 -10.31
N ILE A 68 15.28 10.18 -10.29
CA ILE A 68 15.11 9.07 -11.22
C ILE A 68 13.77 8.35 -10.98
N VAL A 69 13.43 8.12 -9.72
CA VAL A 69 12.22 7.40 -9.32
C VAL A 69 10.96 8.18 -9.67
N LEU A 70 10.93 9.51 -9.51
CA LEU A 70 9.75 10.32 -9.84
C LEU A 70 9.31 10.16 -11.31
N GLY A 71 10.26 9.91 -12.22
CA GLY A 71 9.97 9.62 -13.63
C GLY A 71 9.42 8.22 -13.92
N CYS A 72 9.31 7.36 -12.90
CA CYS A 72 8.89 5.97 -13.04
C CYS A 72 7.40 5.78 -12.74
N ARG A 73 6.88 4.63 -13.20
CA ARG A 73 5.63 4.05 -12.70
C ARG A 73 5.93 2.80 -11.89
N ILE A 74 5.40 2.74 -10.67
CA ILE A 74 5.58 1.63 -9.73
C ILE A 74 4.31 0.81 -9.70
N VAL A 75 4.44 -0.51 -9.81
CA VAL A 75 3.30 -1.41 -9.67
C VAL A 75 2.86 -1.43 -8.20
N GLY A 76 1.61 -1.05 -7.96
CA GLY A 76 0.94 -1.09 -6.66
C GLY A 76 -0.26 -2.04 -6.68
N TYR A 77 -0.62 -2.51 -5.50
CA TYR A 77 -1.70 -3.45 -5.24
C TYR A 77 -2.73 -2.81 -4.30
N HIS A 78 -3.93 -2.57 -4.81
CA HIS A 78 -5.06 -2.10 -4.02
C HIS A 78 -5.93 -3.30 -3.61
N CYS A 79 -5.89 -3.65 -2.33
CA CYS A 79 -6.63 -4.77 -1.77
C CYS A 79 -8.01 -4.30 -1.31
N THR A 80 -9.07 -4.98 -1.75
CA THR A 80 -10.45 -4.63 -1.40
C THR A 80 -11.42 -5.78 -1.70
N ARG A 81 -12.69 -5.62 -1.33
CA ARG A 81 -13.78 -6.51 -1.74
C ARG A 81 -14.65 -5.81 -2.78
N LEU A 82 -14.87 -6.44 -3.93
CA LEU A 82 -15.59 -5.86 -5.06
C LEU A 82 -16.74 -6.75 -5.51
N THR A 83 -17.84 -6.15 -5.90
CA THR A 83 -18.84 -6.81 -6.75
C THR A 83 -18.30 -6.97 -8.17
N ASP A 84 -18.85 -7.91 -8.94
CA ASP A 84 -18.40 -8.15 -10.31
C ASP A 84 -18.54 -6.89 -11.19
N GLY A 85 -19.61 -6.11 -10.97
CA GLY A 85 -19.81 -4.84 -11.67
C GLY A 85 -18.80 -3.75 -11.29
N GLU A 86 -18.33 -3.72 -10.04
CA GLU A 86 -17.27 -2.80 -9.62
C GLU A 86 -15.91 -3.22 -10.19
N ALA A 87 -15.61 -4.52 -10.22
CA ALA A 87 -14.39 -5.04 -10.83
C ALA A 87 -14.31 -4.66 -12.32
N VAL A 88 -15.40 -4.88 -13.08
CA VAL A 88 -15.48 -4.49 -14.50
C VAL A 88 -15.35 -2.97 -14.67
N ALA A 89 -16.00 -2.17 -13.80
CA ALA A 89 -15.88 -0.72 -13.87
C ALA A 89 -14.45 -0.25 -13.60
N ILE A 90 -13.73 -0.87 -12.65
CA ILE A 90 -12.33 -0.56 -12.37
C ILE A 90 -11.43 -0.94 -13.55
N GLU A 91 -11.63 -2.11 -14.15
CA GLU A 91 -10.88 -2.54 -15.35
C GLU A 91 -11.06 -1.54 -16.52
N ARG A 92 -12.24 -0.93 -16.65
CA ARG A 92 -12.56 0.01 -17.73
C ARG A 92 -12.18 1.45 -17.44
N ASP A 93 -12.58 1.96 -16.27
CA ASP A 93 -12.56 3.39 -15.94
C ASP A 93 -11.42 3.75 -14.98
N GLY A 94 -10.87 2.76 -14.26
CA GLY A 94 -9.84 2.97 -13.26
C GLY A 94 -10.32 2.99 -11.81
N LEU A 95 -9.39 3.28 -10.90
CA LEU A 95 -9.69 3.49 -9.48
C LEU A 95 -9.96 4.97 -9.22
N ARG A 96 -11.04 5.26 -8.50
CA ARG A 96 -11.39 6.63 -8.12
C ARG A 96 -11.02 6.88 -6.66
N ILE A 97 -10.54 8.09 -6.36
CA ILE A 97 -10.31 8.52 -4.98
C ILE A 97 -11.61 8.49 -4.18
N LEU A 98 -11.49 8.23 -2.87
CA LEU A 98 -12.65 8.23 -1.99
C LEU A 98 -13.24 9.63 -1.87
N THR A 99 -14.42 9.81 -2.44
CA THR A 99 -15.26 11.01 -2.31
C THR A 99 -16.62 10.63 -1.71
N PRO A 100 -17.33 11.58 -1.07
CA PRO A 100 -18.70 11.36 -0.62
C PRO A 100 -19.60 10.83 -1.75
N GLU A 101 -19.47 11.35 -2.96
CA GLU A 101 -20.27 10.97 -4.12
C GLU A 101 -19.98 9.52 -4.55
N LEU A 102 -18.69 9.12 -4.54
CA LEU A 102 -18.32 7.72 -4.78
C LEU A 102 -18.88 6.80 -3.70
N PHE A 103 -18.76 7.21 -2.44
CA PHE A 103 -19.23 6.46 -1.28
C PHE A 103 -20.75 6.22 -1.33
N GLU A 104 -21.52 7.29 -1.46
CA GLU A 104 -22.98 7.25 -1.54
C GLU A 104 -23.46 6.46 -2.77
N GLY A 105 -22.86 6.72 -3.94
CA GLY A 105 -23.21 6.00 -5.16
C GLY A 105 -22.92 4.50 -5.09
N ARG A 106 -21.86 4.08 -4.37
CA ARG A 106 -21.60 2.64 -4.13
C ARG A 106 -22.69 2.05 -3.24
N LEU A 107 -23.06 2.73 -2.16
CA LEU A 107 -24.09 2.26 -1.23
C LEU A 107 -25.46 2.16 -1.90
N GLU A 108 -25.83 3.18 -2.69
CA GLU A 108 -27.08 3.19 -3.44
C GLU A 108 -27.16 2.03 -4.43
N ARG A 109 -26.07 1.76 -5.19
CA ARG A 109 -26.02 0.60 -6.09
C ARG A 109 -26.14 -0.73 -5.34
N ALA A 110 -25.54 -0.85 -4.16
CA ALA A 110 -25.67 -2.05 -3.34
C ALA A 110 -27.12 -2.25 -2.87
N LEU A 111 -27.80 -1.18 -2.47
CA LEU A 111 -29.21 -1.19 -2.08
C LEU A 111 -30.13 -1.54 -3.26
N GLN A 112 -29.96 -0.90 -4.41
CA GLN A 112 -30.75 -1.15 -5.62
C GLN A 112 -30.62 -2.60 -6.11
N LYS A 113 -29.45 -3.21 -5.93
CA LYS A 113 -29.20 -4.62 -6.27
C LYS A 113 -29.64 -5.60 -5.19
N GLY A 114 -30.19 -5.11 -4.07
CA GLY A 114 -30.60 -5.95 -2.94
C GLY A 114 -29.45 -6.63 -2.21
N LEU A 115 -28.21 -6.14 -2.35
CA LEU A 115 -27.03 -6.68 -1.66
C LEU A 115 -27.01 -6.30 -0.18
N ILE A 116 -27.74 -5.25 0.19
CA ILE A 116 -28.01 -4.81 1.56
C ILE A 116 -29.47 -4.38 1.70
N GLY A 117 -29.98 -4.47 2.92
CA GLY A 117 -31.29 -3.90 3.29
C GLY A 117 -31.24 -2.38 3.46
N ARG A 118 -32.42 -1.75 3.39
CA ARG A 118 -32.58 -0.31 3.61
C ARG A 118 -32.14 0.10 5.02
N ASP A 119 -32.46 -0.74 6.01
CA ASP A 119 -32.07 -0.62 7.41
C ASP A 119 -30.54 -0.55 7.58
N VAL A 120 -29.79 -1.43 6.91
CA VAL A 120 -28.33 -1.41 6.92
C VAL A 120 -27.79 -0.13 6.28
N ALA A 121 -28.34 0.26 5.13
CA ALA A 121 -27.92 1.48 4.45
C ALA A 121 -28.17 2.74 5.29
N ASP A 122 -29.30 2.82 6.00
CA ASP A 122 -29.63 3.96 6.87
C ASP A 122 -28.68 4.05 8.07
N ILE A 123 -28.30 2.93 8.68
CA ILE A 123 -27.29 2.90 9.75
C ILE A 123 -25.93 3.40 9.24
N ILE A 124 -25.56 3.04 8.01
CA ILE A 124 -24.30 3.49 7.40
C ILE A 124 -24.34 5.00 7.20
N LEU A 125 -25.35 5.52 6.51
CA LEU A 125 -25.47 6.95 6.20
C LEU A 125 -25.59 7.84 7.45
N ALA A 126 -26.19 7.33 8.52
CA ALA A 126 -26.33 8.09 9.77
C ALA A 126 -25.00 8.32 10.49
N LYS A 127 -23.98 7.48 10.26
CA LYS A 127 -22.70 7.49 10.99
C LYS A 127 -21.48 7.76 10.11
N ASN A 128 -21.62 7.67 8.79
CA ASN A 128 -20.51 7.83 7.84
C ASN A 128 -20.95 8.65 6.65
N ASP A 129 -20.39 9.85 6.53
CA ASP A 129 -20.62 10.79 5.42
C ASP A 129 -19.60 10.61 4.28
N GLY A 130 -18.87 9.49 4.28
CA GLY A 130 -17.79 9.23 3.32
C GLY A 130 -16.53 10.08 3.54
N ARG A 131 -16.47 10.88 4.63
CA ARG A 131 -15.33 11.78 4.92
C ARG A 131 -14.40 11.25 6.00
N ALA A 132 -14.26 9.94 6.13
CA ALA A 132 -13.32 9.32 7.05
C ALA A 132 -11.93 9.99 6.91
N ARG A 133 -11.55 10.83 7.89
CA ARG A 133 -10.47 11.83 7.73
C ARG A 133 -9.12 11.24 7.31
N SER A 134 -8.84 10.01 7.70
CA SER A 134 -7.59 9.30 7.39
C SER A 134 -7.54 8.69 5.99
N ARG A 135 -8.67 8.61 5.29
CA ARG A 135 -8.80 7.92 3.99
C ARG A 135 -9.49 8.74 2.90
N ALA A 136 -10.14 9.85 3.25
CA ALA A 136 -10.82 10.73 2.31
C ALA A 136 -9.84 11.32 1.27
N GLY A 137 -10.23 11.28 -0.01
CA GLY A 137 -9.44 11.77 -1.13
C GLY A 137 -8.20 10.92 -1.43
N MET A 138 -8.20 9.63 -1.09
CA MET A 138 -7.05 8.75 -1.27
C MET A 138 -7.42 7.43 -1.94
N VAL A 139 -6.50 6.87 -2.74
CA VAL A 139 -6.46 5.45 -3.11
C VAL A 139 -5.20 4.84 -2.53
N TRP A 140 -5.36 3.83 -1.68
CA TRP A 140 -4.26 3.18 -0.96
C TRP A 140 -3.72 1.97 -1.71
N PHE A 141 -2.40 1.80 -1.66
CA PHE A 141 -1.67 0.74 -2.31
C PHE A 141 -0.64 0.11 -1.36
N VAL A 142 -0.48 -1.20 -1.50
CA VAL A 142 0.71 -1.93 -1.10
C VAL A 142 1.63 -2.00 -2.32
N PHE A 143 2.91 -1.67 -2.20
CA PHE A 143 3.84 -1.61 -3.36
C PHE A 143 4.79 -2.80 -3.45
N ARG A 144 4.73 -3.74 -2.50
CA ARG A 144 5.45 -5.01 -2.55
C ARG A 144 4.46 -6.15 -2.57
N ALA A 145 4.57 -7.01 -3.57
CA ALA A 145 3.82 -8.25 -3.66
C ALA A 145 4.03 -9.13 -2.43
N ARG A 146 5.25 -9.19 -1.87
CA ARG A 146 5.50 -9.98 -0.65
C ARG A 146 4.70 -9.52 0.57
N ASP A 147 4.33 -8.24 0.63
CA ASP A 147 3.54 -7.69 1.74
C ASP A 147 2.06 -8.14 1.66
N LEU A 148 1.61 -8.66 0.51
CA LEU A 148 0.29 -9.25 0.37
C LEU A 148 0.17 -10.61 1.08
N ALA A 149 1.29 -11.26 1.39
CA ALA A 149 1.30 -12.50 2.14
C ALA A 149 1.18 -12.30 3.66
N ASP A 150 1.34 -11.06 4.15
CA ASP A 150 1.14 -10.71 5.56
C ASP A 150 -0.36 -10.61 5.87
N GLU A 151 -0.93 -11.71 6.39
CA GLU A 151 -2.32 -11.79 6.83
C GLU A 151 -2.75 -10.56 7.63
N GLY A 152 -1.95 -10.15 8.63
CA GLY A 152 -2.30 -9.04 9.51
C GLY A 152 -2.40 -7.69 8.79
N GLY A 153 -1.64 -7.53 7.70
CA GLY A 153 -1.62 -6.30 6.90
C GLY A 153 -2.80 -6.16 5.93
N VAL A 154 -3.38 -7.27 5.45
CA VAL A 154 -4.36 -7.23 4.36
C VAL A 154 -5.69 -7.95 4.63
N ILE A 155 -5.80 -8.83 5.62
CA ILE A 155 -7.01 -9.64 5.87
C ILE A 155 -8.27 -8.77 5.97
N ARG A 156 -8.22 -7.66 6.73
CA ARG A 156 -9.36 -6.78 6.95
C ARG A 156 -9.87 -6.14 5.65
N LEU A 157 -8.96 -5.87 4.70
CA LEU A 157 -9.29 -5.27 3.40
C LEU A 157 -10.06 -6.25 2.50
N PHE A 158 -9.89 -7.55 2.70
CA PHE A 158 -10.59 -8.60 1.96
C PHE A 158 -11.86 -9.09 2.65
N SER A 159 -11.96 -8.94 3.97
CA SER A 159 -13.09 -9.44 4.76
C SER A 159 -14.39 -8.68 4.50
N SER A 160 -14.34 -7.36 4.32
CA SER A 160 -15.54 -6.51 4.28
C SER A 160 -15.56 -5.57 3.08
N TRP A 161 -16.72 -5.46 2.43
CA TRP A 161 -16.93 -4.53 1.32
C TRP A 161 -16.89 -3.07 1.74
N GLY A 162 -16.46 -2.23 0.81
CA GLY A 162 -16.43 -0.77 0.97
C GLY A 162 -15.06 -0.19 1.35
N GLY A 163 -14.08 -1.04 1.66
CA GLY A 163 -12.76 -0.60 2.14
C GLY A 163 -12.83 0.00 3.55
N GLU A 164 -11.67 0.26 4.14
CA GLU A 164 -11.56 0.60 5.58
C GLU A 164 -12.35 1.84 5.97
N ALA A 165 -12.48 2.82 5.07
CA ALA A 165 -13.28 4.02 5.31
C ALA A 165 -14.78 3.72 5.47
N LEU A 166 -15.28 2.67 4.83
CA LEU A 166 -16.69 2.27 4.93
C LEU A 166 -16.89 1.25 6.05
N TYR A 167 -16.15 0.14 6.06
CA TYR A 167 -16.41 -0.94 7.02
C TYR A 167 -15.84 -0.66 8.41
N GLY A 168 -14.79 0.18 8.53
CA GLY A 168 -14.05 0.38 9.78
C GLY A 168 -14.93 0.73 10.99
N PRO A 169 -15.89 1.67 10.88
CA PRO A 169 -16.81 2.01 11.96
C PRO A 169 -17.81 0.90 12.34
N TYR A 170 -17.92 -0.16 11.56
CA TYR A 170 -18.96 -1.19 11.69
C TYR A 170 -18.43 -2.62 11.81
N GLU A 171 -17.12 -2.82 11.94
CA GLU A 171 -16.52 -4.16 11.97
C GLU A 171 -17.12 -5.01 13.10
N ASP A 172 -17.31 -4.42 14.28
CA ASP A 172 -17.93 -5.08 15.44
C ASP A 172 -19.46 -4.89 15.51
N HIS A 173 -20.08 -4.25 14.50
CA HIS A 173 -21.51 -3.99 14.51
C HIS A 173 -22.29 -5.25 14.10
N GLY A 174 -23.08 -5.81 15.04
CA GLY A 174 -23.75 -7.11 14.87
C GLY A 174 -24.63 -7.28 13.62
N THR A 175 -25.22 -6.19 13.09
CA THR A 175 -26.00 -6.23 11.84
C THR A 175 -25.20 -5.83 10.59
N VAL A 176 -24.51 -4.67 10.63
CA VAL A 176 -23.85 -4.08 9.47
C VAL A 176 -22.60 -4.85 9.07
N GLY A 177 -21.75 -5.27 10.02
CA GLY A 177 -20.52 -6.00 9.74
C GLY A 177 -20.77 -7.27 8.90
N PRO A 178 -21.66 -8.19 9.36
CA PRO A 178 -22.02 -9.38 8.59
C PRO A 178 -22.68 -9.08 7.24
N ALA A 179 -23.40 -7.95 7.10
CA ALA A 179 -23.96 -7.56 5.82
C ALA A 179 -22.86 -7.18 4.83
N LEU A 180 -21.90 -6.33 5.25
CA LEU A 180 -20.78 -5.89 4.42
C LEU A 180 -19.84 -7.04 4.03
N ALA A 181 -19.65 -8.03 4.91
CA ALA A 181 -18.81 -9.20 4.64
C ALA A 181 -19.35 -10.11 3.51
N ARG A 182 -20.66 -10.06 3.23
CA ARG A 182 -21.29 -10.87 2.17
C ARG A 182 -21.28 -10.22 0.80
N ILE A 183 -20.91 -8.94 0.70
CA ILE A 183 -20.98 -8.20 -0.56
C ILE A 183 -19.71 -8.43 -1.36
N GLY A 184 -19.86 -8.95 -2.57
CA GLY A 184 -18.75 -9.13 -3.49
C GLY A 184 -17.73 -10.16 -3.01
N ARG A 185 -16.55 -10.12 -3.65
CA ARG A 185 -15.45 -11.07 -3.43
C ARG A 185 -14.13 -10.33 -3.18
N PRO A 186 -13.18 -10.93 -2.43
CA PRO A 186 -11.84 -10.40 -2.31
C PRO A 186 -11.19 -10.21 -3.68
N CYS A 187 -10.59 -9.04 -3.90
CA CYS A 187 -9.93 -8.66 -5.14
C CYS A 187 -8.66 -7.86 -4.85
N ILE A 188 -7.65 -8.07 -5.68
CA ILE A 188 -6.44 -7.23 -5.75
C ILE A 188 -6.47 -6.48 -7.08
N VAL A 189 -6.52 -5.17 -7.03
CA VAL A 189 -6.36 -4.34 -8.22
C VAL A 189 -4.89 -4.02 -8.38
N GLU A 190 -4.29 -4.52 -9.45
CA GLU A 190 -2.90 -4.25 -9.79
C GLU A 190 -2.83 -3.06 -10.74
N ALA A 191 -2.11 -2.01 -10.35
CA ALA A 191 -2.05 -0.77 -11.11
C ALA A 191 -0.62 -0.24 -11.24
N ALA A 192 -0.31 0.38 -12.37
CA ALA A 192 0.94 1.09 -12.58
C ALA A 192 0.80 2.54 -12.12
N VAL A 193 1.24 2.85 -10.91
CA VAL A 193 1.05 4.16 -10.27
C VAL A 193 2.24 5.08 -10.58
N PRO A 194 2.03 6.32 -11.06
CA PRO A 194 3.12 7.29 -11.21
C PRO A 194 3.80 7.56 -9.87
N ALA A 195 5.12 7.37 -9.79
CA ALA A 195 5.86 7.53 -8.54
C ALA A 195 5.75 8.95 -7.98
N ALA A 196 5.67 9.95 -8.85
CA ALA A 196 5.51 11.35 -8.46
C ALA A 196 4.21 11.68 -7.71
N GLY A 197 3.18 10.84 -7.84
CA GLY A 197 1.92 11.00 -7.11
C GLY A 197 1.83 10.20 -5.81
N ILE A 198 2.85 9.39 -5.48
CA ILE A 198 2.81 8.50 -4.32
C ILE A 198 3.19 9.27 -3.06
N GLU A 199 2.25 9.37 -2.13
CA GLU A 199 2.48 9.81 -0.76
C GLU A 199 2.69 8.59 0.16
N THR A 200 3.75 8.61 0.97
CA THR A 200 4.05 7.60 1.97
C THR A 200 4.79 8.22 3.16
N HIS A 201 5.05 7.44 4.21
CA HIS A 201 5.64 7.91 5.47
C HIS A 201 7.06 8.47 5.33
N CYS A 202 7.76 8.13 4.26
CA CYS A 202 9.04 8.72 3.92
C CYS A 202 9.11 8.96 2.41
N ASP A 203 10.24 9.44 1.93
CA ASP A 203 10.45 9.61 0.51
C ASP A 203 10.36 8.29 -0.27
N VAL A 204 9.80 8.32 -1.49
CA VAL A 204 9.67 7.14 -2.35
C VAL A 204 11.02 6.63 -2.85
N GLY A 205 11.95 7.54 -3.17
CA GLY A 205 13.34 7.22 -3.50
C GLY A 205 14.04 6.57 -2.30
N GLU A 206 13.77 7.07 -1.10
CA GLU A 206 14.31 6.47 0.13
C GLU A 206 13.81 5.03 0.33
N ARG A 207 12.52 4.75 0.10
CA ARG A 207 11.99 3.38 0.18
C ARG A 207 12.67 2.44 -0.82
N ILE A 208 12.86 2.88 -2.05
CA ILE A 208 13.47 2.08 -3.11
C ILE A 208 14.95 1.81 -2.82
N MET A 209 15.70 2.83 -2.39
CA MET A 209 17.08 2.67 -1.93
C MET A 209 17.17 1.63 -0.80
N ARG A 210 16.22 1.63 0.14
CA ARG A 210 16.19 0.63 1.23
C ARG A 210 15.92 -0.78 0.73
N VAL A 211 14.95 -0.97 -0.16
CA VAL A 211 14.69 -2.28 -0.79
C VAL A 211 15.94 -2.81 -1.48
N TYR A 212 16.67 -1.94 -2.18
CA TYR A 212 17.94 -2.27 -2.82
C TYR A 212 19.03 -2.69 -1.83
N LEU A 213 19.17 -1.98 -0.70
CA LEU A 213 20.13 -2.29 0.35
C LEU A 213 19.78 -3.59 1.08
N GLU A 214 18.51 -3.84 1.37
CA GLU A 214 18.00 -5.06 1.99
C GLU A 214 18.34 -6.30 1.16
N ARG A 215 18.17 -6.24 -0.17
CA ARG A 215 18.56 -7.32 -1.10
C ARG A 215 20.05 -7.65 -1.06
N ARG A 216 20.88 -6.69 -0.65
CA ARG A 216 22.33 -6.84 -0.48
C ARG A 216 22.71 -7.17 0.96
N GLY A 217 21.74 -7.55 1.80
CA GLY A 217 21.94 -7.96 3.19
C GLY A 217 22.20 -6.81 4.16
N ILE A 218 21.96 -5.56 3.76
CA ILE A 218 22.20 -4.37 4.58
C ILE A 218 20.90 -4.00 5.30
N ARG A 219 20.91 -4.05 6.64
CA ARG A 219 19.73 -3.71 7.46
C ARG A 219 19.49 -2.21 7.47
N THR A 220 18.26 -1.80 7.18
CA THR A 220 17.82 -0.40 7.27
C THR A 220 16.96 -0.16 8.50
N GLY A 221 16.74 1.11 8.87
CA GLY A 221 16.22 1.46 10.20
C GLY A 221 14.72 1.49 10.40
N HIS A 222 13.94 1.20 9.36
CA HIS A 222 12.49 1.28 9.46
C HIS A 222 11.89 -0.01 8.95
N GLY A 223 10.65 -0.28 9.37
CA GLY A 223 9.93 -1.47 8.99
C GLY A 223 9.88 -1.68 7.48
N ASP A 224 9.93 -2.95 7.11
CA ASP A 224 10.15 -3.38 5.75
C ASP A 224 9.03 -2.89 4.81
N GLY A 225 7.77 -2.86 5.27
CA GLY A 225 6.59 -2.60 4.41
C GLY A 225 6.66 -1.31 3.58
N MET A 226 6.14 -1.36 2.34
CA MET A 226 5.88 -0.16 1.55
C MET A 226 4.40 -0.03 1.22
N GLN A 227 3.72 0.77 2.02
CA GLN A 227 2.35 1.22 1.76
C GLN A 227 2.37 2.71 1.44
N GLY A 228 1.46 3.14 0.59
CA GLY A 228 1.29 4.56 0.27
C GLY A 228 -0.06 4.78 -0.39
N TYR A 229 -0.30 6.02 -0.79
CA TYR A 229 -1.54 6.39 -1.47
C TYR A 229 -1.29 7.46 -2.51
N VAL A 230 -2.26 7.63 -3.39
CA VAL A 230 -2.34 8.75 -4.32
C VAL A 230 -3.59 9.57 -4.04
N ARG A 231 -3.58 10.85 -4.42
CA ARG A 231 -4.71 11.78 -4.29
C ARG A 231 -5.43 12.07 -5.60
N GLU A 232 -5.04 11.38 -6.66
CA GLU A 232 -5.65 11.47 -7.98
C GLU A 232 -6.27 10.12 -8.36
N ASP A 233 -7.27 10.17 -9.22
CA ASP A 233 -7.86 8.96 -9.80
C ASP A 233 -6.76 8.23 -10.59
N VAL A 234 -6.73 6.90 -10.48
CA VAL A 234 -5.85 6.04 -11.27
C VAL A 234 -6.63 5.62 -12.50
N PRO A 235 -6.30 6.09 -13.71
CA PRO A 235 -7.11 5.87 -14.90
C PRO A 235 -7.13 4.39 -15.33
N GLY A 236 -8.13 3.99 -16.11
CA GLY A 236 -8.31 2.61 -16.56
C GLY A 236 -7.10 2.04 -17.31
N ASP A 237 -6.40 2.85 -18.11
CA ASP A 237 -5.18 2.44 -18.82
C ASP A 237 -3.96 2.20 -17.91
N ALA A 238 -4.03 2.67 -16.66
CA ALA A 238 -3.06 2.37 -15.62
C ALA A 238 -3.40 1.09 -14.84
N ILE A 239 -4.62 0.55 -14.97
CA ILE A 239 -5.01 -0.71 -14.36
C ILE A 239 -4.44 -1.86 -15.20
N LEU A 240 -3.55 -2.64 -14.60
CA LEU A 240 -2.93 -3.78 -15.27
C LEU A 240 -3.87 -4.98 -15.29
N ARG A 241 -4.61 -5.18 -14.20
CA ARG A 241 -5.65 -6.22 -14.05
C ARG A 241 -6.35 -6.13 -12.69
N VAL A 242 -7.52 -6.77 -12.60
CA VAL A 242 -8.18 -7.07 -11.33
C VAL A 242 -8.11 -8.57 -11.07
N ILE A 243 -7.32 -8.95 -10.08
CA ILE A 243 -7.11 -10.34 -9.65
C ILE A 243 -8.22 -10.68 -8.65
N ARG A 244 -9.15 -11.52 -9.06
CA ARG A 244 -10.29 -11.95 -8.24
C ARG A 244 -9.88 -13.13 -7.35
N ARG A 245 -10.58 -13.38 -6.25
CA ARG A 245 -10.31 -14.49 -5.32
C ARG A 245 -10.14 -15.87 -5.97
N ASP A 246 -10.84 -16.13 -7.05
CA ASP A 246 -10.82 -17.37 -7.83
C ASP A 246 -9.68 -17.46 -8.86
N ASP A 247 -8.93 -16.37 -9.06
CA ASP A 247 -7.72 -16.36 -9.87
C ASP A 247 -6.56 -17.04 -9.10
N PRO A 248 -5.81 -17.99 -9.72
CA PRO A 248 -4.64 -18.61 -9.11
C PRO A 248 -3.59 -17.61 -8.60
N ASP A 249 -3.46 -16.44 -9.23
CA ASP A 249 -2.53 -15.40 -8.79
C ASP A 249 -2.94 -14.78 -7.45
N PHE A 250 -4.23 -14.82 -7.08
CA PHE A 250 -4.68 -14.35 -5.77
C PHE A 250 -4.02 -15.20 -4.68
N GLU A 251 -4.08 -16.53 -4.81
CA GLU A 251 -3.44 -17.46 -3.87
C GLU A 251 -1.92 -17.28 -3.88
N ARG A 252 -1.31 -17.18 -5.06
CA ARG A 252 0.16 -17.01 -5.19
C ARG A 252 0.67 -15.74 -4.51
N LEU A 253 -0.10 -14.64 -4.58
CA LEU A 253 0.29 -13.36 -3.98
C LEU A 253 0.01 -13.31 -2.48
N THR A 254 -1.11 -13.89 -2.04
CA THR A 254 -1.55 -13.79 -0.63
C THR A 254 -1.07 -14.93 0.24
N MET A 255 -0.66 -16.07 -0.33
CA MET A 255 -0.35 -17.29 0.40
C MET A 255 -1.47 -17.66 1.39
N LEU A 256 -2.73 -17.44 0.98
CA LEU A 256 -3.92 -17.52 1.83
C LEU A 256 -4.04 -18.88 2.54
N ALA A 257 -3.59 -19.97 1.94
CA ALA A 257 -3.55 -21.28 2.57
C ALA A 257 -2.69 -21.34 3.85
N ALA A 258 -1.77 -20.40 4.05
CA ALA A 258 -0.94 -20.28 5.24
C ALA A 258 -1.54 -19.35 6.32
N TRP A 259 -2.66 -18.68 6.04
CA TRP A 259 -3.31 -17.76 6.97
C TRP A 259 -4.06 -18.52 8.07
N ARG A 260 -4.12 -17.92 9.27
CA ARG A 260 -4.90 -18.45 10.39
C ARG A 260 -6.39 -18.21 10.21
N SER A 261 -6.75 -17.07 9.61
CA SER A 261 -8.13 -16.68 9.33
C SER A 261 -8.58 -17.20 7.96
N CYS A 262 -9.81 -17.67 7.88
CA CYS A 262 -10.43 -18.04 6.61
C CYS A 262 -11.12 -16.81 6.01
N LEU A 263 -10.80 -16.48 4.76
CA LEU A 263 -11.61 -15.56 3.97
C LEU A 263 -12.87 -16.27 3.48
N SER A 264 -14.04 -15.74 3.86
CA SER A 264 -15.35 -16.09 3.29
C SER A 264 -15.60 -15.40 1.97
#